data_AF-A0A7S3AFG7-F1
#
_entry.id   AF-A0A7S3AFG7-F1
#
_cell.length_a   1.000
_cell.length_b   1.000
_cell.length_c   1.000
_cell.angle_alpha   90.00
_cell.angle_beta   90.00
_cell.angle_gamma   90.00
#
_symmetry.space_group_name_H-M   'P 1'
#
loop_
_entity.id
_entity.type
_entity.pdbx_description
1 polymer ?
#
loop_
_entity_poly.entity_id
_entity_poly.type
_entity_poly.pdbx_seq_one_letter_code
_entity_poly.pdbx_strand_id
1 'polypeptide(L)'
;VAAGSRVFVHCQHGVSRSATIVMAYLMWSRSQSYEEALDCVRSCRPTINPNIGFACALLQWGAALNPPFGVGGLPPPIQVWRLQRVITSAPTSSATSGGGGGG
;
A
#
# COMPACT_ATOMS: atom_id res chain seq x y z
N VAL A 1 4.90 -15.14 10.29
CA VAL A 1 4.50 -14.83 11.68
C VAL A 1 3.97 -16.13 12.27
N ALA A 2 4.51 -16.60 13.39
CA ALA A 2 4.03 -17.85 14.00
C ALA A 2 2.61 -17.67 14.56
N ALA A 3 1.83 -18.74 14.63
CA ALA A 3 0.52 -18.72 15.27
C ALA A 3 0.67 -18.22 16.73
N GLY A 4 -0.08 -17.18 17.09
CA GLY A 4 -0.06 -16.59 18.44
C GLY A 4 0.91 -15.42 18.67
N SER A 5 1.68 -14.98 17.67
CA SER A 5 2.51 -13.76 17.82
C SER A 5 1.66 -12.49 17.83
N ARG A 6 2.02 -11.51 18.68
CA ARG A 6 1.37 -10.19 18.75
C ARG A 6 2.18 -9.18 17.94
N VAL A 7 1.49 -8.33 17.17
CA VAL A 7 2.10 -7.26 16.38
C VAL A 7 1.68 -5.92 16.96
N PHE A 8 2.64 -5.04 17.20
CA PHE A 8 2.40 -3.66 17.61
C PHE A 8 2.53 -2.72 16.41
N VAL A 9 1.49 -1.93 16.14
CA VAL A 9 1.45 -0.98 15.02
C VAL A 9 1.30 0.42 15.59
N HIS A 10 2.22 1.32 15.27
CA HIS A 10 2.16 2.70 15.75
C HIS A 10 2.50 3.71 14.64
N CYS A 11 2.10 4.96 14.87
CA CYS A 11 2.64 6.12 14.18
C CYS A 11 3.03 7.15 15.26
N GLN A 12 3.18 8.43 14.91
CA GLN A 12 3.56 9.46 15.89
C GLN A 12 2.50 9.66 16.97
N HIS A 13 1.22 9.75 16.60
CA HIS A 13 0.11 10.03 17.54
C HIS A 13 -0.89 8.88 17.68
N GLY A 14 -0.76 7.84 16.85
CA GLY A 14 -1.72 6.73 16.82
C GLY A 14 -3.13 7.13 16.37
N VAL A 15 -3.27 8.19 15.57
CA VAL A 15 -4.57 8.76 15.17
C VAL A 15 -4.95 8.40 13.73
N SER A 16 -3.99 8.49 12.80
CA SER A 16 -4.28 8.47 11.36
C SER A 16 -3.56 7.29 10.67
N ARG A 17 -2.27 7.42 10.34
CA ARG A 17 -1.48 6.40 9.60
C ARG A 17 -1.59 4.98 10.16
N SER A 18 -1.36 4.79 11.45
CA SER A 18 -1.42 3.46 12.07
C SER A 18 -2.85 2.92 12.13
N ALA A 19 -3.85 3.78 12.36
CA ALA A 19 -5.25 3.38 12.35
C ALA A 19 -5.67 2.92 10.95
N THR A 20 -5.27 3.64 9.89
CA THR A 20 -5.51 3.28 8.50
C THR A 20 -4.98 1.89 8.15
N ILE A 21 -3.74 1.57 8.54
CA ILE A 21 -3.14 0.24 8.27
C ILE A 21 -3.92 -0.87 8.97
N VAL A 22 -4.28 -0.65 10.24
CA VAL A 22 -5.06 -1.63 11.01
C VAL A 22 -6.45 -1.83 10.40
N MET A 23 -7.13 -0.76 10.00
CA MET A 23 -8.43 -0.84 9.33
C MET A 23 -8.34 -1.60 8.01
N ALA A 24 -7.36 -1.29 7.15
CA ALA A 24 -7.15 -2.00 5.88
C ALA A 24 -6.94 -3.50 6.08
N TYR A 25 -6.17 -3.87 7.12
CA TYR A 25 -5.95 -5.26 7.49
C TYR A 25 -7.23 -5.95 7.97
N LEU A 26 -8.05 -5.28 8.78
CA LEU A 26 -9.34 -5.82 9.23
C LEU A 26 -10.31 -6.03 8.06
N MET A 27 -10.41 -5.06 7.16
CA MET A 27 -11.22 -5.16 5.94
C MET A 27 -10.79 -6.36 5.09
N TRP A 28 -9.48 -6.60 4.92
CA TRP A 28 -8.96 -7.71 4.13
C TRP A 28 -9.08 -9.07 4.82
N SER A 29 -8.70 -9.16 6.10
CA SER A 29 -8.60 -10.45 6.81
C SER A 29 -9.93 -10.97 7.35
N ARG A 30 -10.90 -10.07 7.58
CA ARG A 30 -12.21 -10.40 8.15
C ARG A 30 -13.38 -10.02 7.24
N SER A 31 -13.09 -9.59 6.01
CA SER A 31 -14.11 -9.14 5.04
C SER A 31 -15.03 -8.05 5.59
N GLN A 32 -14.51 -7.18 6.45
CA GLN A 32 -15.28 -6.12 7.09
C GLN A 32 -15.44 -4.91 6.16
N SER A 33 -16.57 -4.20 6.30
CA SER A 33 -16.78 -2.91 5.65
C SER A 33 -15.87 -1.83 6.24
N TYR A 34 -15.78 -0.69 5.57
CA TYR A 34 -15.02 0.46 6.09
C TYR A 34 -15.56 0.90 7.46
N GLU A 35 -16.89 0.96 7.60
CA GLU A 35 -17.60 1.36 8.80
C GLU A 35 -17.36 0.36 9.94
N GLU A 36 -17.50 -0.94 9.65
CA GLU A 36 -17.26 -2.00 10.64
C GLU A 36 -15.80 -2.00 11.14
N ALA A 37 -14.84 -1.82 10.23
CA ALA A 37 -13.44 -1.71 10.59
C ALA A 37 -13.16 -0.44 11.41
N LEU A 38 -13.80 0.68 11.07
CA LEU A 38 -13.67 1.96 11.79
C LEU A 38 -14.20 1.84 13.21
N ASP A 39 -15.38 1.26 13.37
CA ASP A 39 -16.03 1.07 14.67
C ASP A 39 -15.26 0.07 15.53
N CYS A 40 -14.73 -1.00 14.93
CA CYS A 40 -13.85 -1.95 15.61
C CYS A 40 -12.61 -1.23 16.18
N VAL A 41 -11.89 -0.43 15.38
CA VAL A 41 -10.69 0.27 15.87
C VAL A 41 -11.07 1.39 16.86
N ARG A 42 -12.21 2.07 16.68
CA ARG A 42 -12.71 3.09 17.63
C ARG A 42 -13.05 2.50 19.00
N SER A 43 -13.60 1.28 19.04
CA SER A 43 -13.89 0.59 20.30
C SER A 43 -12.63 0.36 21.14
N CYS A 44 -11.47 0.14 20.48
CA CYS A 44 -10.19 -0.01 21.15
C CYS A 44 -9.48 1.34 21.40
N ARG A 45 -9.67 2.31 20.51
CA ARG A 45 -9.04 3.64 20.58
C ARG A 45 -9.99 4.72 20.03
N PRO A 46 -10.75 5.41 20.90
CA PRO A 46 -11.73 6.41 20.47
C PRO A 46 -11.13 7.62 19.73
N THR A 47 -9.84 7.91 19.93
CA THR A 47 -9.15 9.08 19.35
C THR A 47 -8.74 8.88 17.89
N ILE A 48 -9.08 7.78 17.24
CA ILE A 48 -8.72 7.59 15.83
C ILE A 48 -9.49 8.55 14.94
N ASN A 49 -8.77 9.13 13.98
CA ASN A 49 -9.34 10.02 12.98
C ASN A 49 -8.46 9.95 11.72
N PRO A 50 -8.69 8.95 10.84
CA PRO A 50 -8.00 8.90 9.56
C PRO A 50 -8.30 10.20 8.78
N ASN A 51 -7.28 10.79 8.17
CA ASN A 51 -7.48 11.94 7.29
C ASN A 51 -8.33 11.53 6.08
N ILE A 52 -9.05 12.47 5.46
CA ILE A 52 -9.90 12.24 4.29
C ILE A 52 -9.17 11.50 3.16
N GLY A 53 -7.89 11.80 2.91
CA GLY A 53 -7.09 11.08 1.92
C GLY A 53 -6.92 9.59 2.25
N PHE A 54 -6.78 9.24 3.53
CA PHE A 54 -6.73 7.85 3.97
C PHE A 54 -8.10 7.18 3.97
N ALA A 55 -9.16 7.92 4.31
CA ALA A 55 -10.53 7.41 4.20
C ALA A 55 -10.85 7.05 2.74
N CYS A 56 -10.55 7.93 1.79
CA CYS A 56 -10.69 7.65 0.35
C CYS A 56 -9.87 6.44 -0.09
N ALA A 57 -8.61 6.33 0.37
CA ALA A 57 -7.77 5.17 0.07
C ALA A 57 -8.35 3.86 0.65
N LEU A 58 -8.96 3.90 1.83
CA LEU A 58 -9.63 2.74 2.44
C LEU A 58 -10.92 2.35 1.71
N LEU A 59 -11.70 3.32 1.23
CA LEU A 59 -12.88 3.03 0.41
C LEU A 59 -12.48 2.40 -0.93
N GLN A 60 -11.44 2.92 -1.59
CA GLN A 60 -10.87 2.32 -2.80
C GLN A 60 -10.32 0.91 -2.53
N TRP A 61 -9.66 0.71 -1.38
CA TRP A 61 -9.20 -0.59 -0.93
C TRP A 61 -10.37 -1.57 -0.77
N GLY A 62 -11.44 -1.19 -0.07
CA GLY A 62 -12.63 -2.01 0.12
C GLY A 62 -13.28 -2.41 -1.22
N ALA A 63 -13.39 -1.47 -2.15
CA ALA A 63 -13.89 -1.76 -3.50
C ALA A 63 -12.98 -2.73 -4.27
N ALA A 64 -11.66 -2.63 -4.10
CA ALA A 64 -10.70 -3.54 -4.73
C ALA A 64 -10.72 -4.96 -4.12
N LEU A 65 -11.15 -5.11 -2.86
CA LEU A 65 -11.33 -6.42 -2.22
C LEU A 65 -12.53 -7.20 -2.77
N ASN A 66 -13.55 -6.52 -3.29
CA ASN A 66 -14.74 -7.13 -3.87
C ASN A 66 -15.14 -6.41 -5.18
N PRO A 67 -14.44 -6.67 -6.30
CA PRO A 67 -14.76 -6.02 -7.56
C PRO A 67 -16.14 -6.46 -8.07
N PRO A 68 -16.97 -5.53 -8.58
CA PRO A 68 -18.32 -5.85 -9.09
C PRO A 68 -18.29 -6.79 -10.32
N PHE A 69 -17.13 -6.95 -10.93
CA PHE A 69 -16.83 -7.99 -11.91
C PHE A 69 -15.84 -8.93 -11.24
N GLY A 70 -16.23 -10.18 -10.98
CA GLY A 70 -15.47 -11.19 -10.24
C GLY A 70 -14.16 -11.64 -10.89
N VAL A 71 -13.27 -10.72 -11.25
CA VAL A 71 -11.86 -11.00 -11.47
C VAL A 71 -11.24 -11.31 -10.12
N GLY A 72 -11.11 -12.61 -9.86
CA GLY A 72 -10.72 -13.17 -8.58
C GLY A 72 -9.48 -12.51 -7.95
N GLY A 73 -9.70 -11.90 -6.79
CA GLY A 73 -8.90 -12.20 -5.60
C GLY A 73 -7.47 -11.69 -5.53
N LEU A 74 -7.05 -10.69 -6.32
CA LEU A 74 -5.76 -10.03 -6.08
C LEU A 74 -5.95 -8.54 -5.79
N PRO A 75 -5.62 -8.05 -4.58
CA PRO A 75 -5.55 -6.61 -4.35
C PRO A 75 -4.55 -6.03 -5.37
N PRO A 76 -4.85 -4.89 -6.00
CA PRO A 76 -3.88 -4.24 -6.87
C PRO A 76 -2.60 -4.06 -6.04
N PRO A 77 -1.43 -4.55 -6.51
CA PRO A 77 -0.19 -4.34 -5.81
C PRO A 77 -0.07 -2.83 -5.59
N ILE A 78 0.17 -2.45 -4.33
CA ILE A 78 0.52 -1.11 -3.86
C ILE A 78 1.05 -0.32 -5.05
N GLN A 79 0.24 0.60 -5.57
CA GLN A 79 0.47 1.33 -6.82
C GLN A 79 1.97 1.68 -7.00
N VAL A 80 2.71 0.83 -7.73
CA VAL A 80 4.13 1.00 -8.11
C VAL A 80 4.29 2.14 -9.15
N TRP A 81 3.27 2.97 -9.35
CA TRP A 81 3.28 4.10 -10.28
C TRP A 81 4.26 5.22 -9.92
N ARG A 82 4.97 5.14 -8.78
CA ARG A 82 5.99 6.14 -8.40
C ARG A 82 7.43 5.81 -8.80
N LEU A 83 7.70 4.65 -9.42
CA LEU A 83 9.09 4.22 -9.70
C LEU A 83 9.36 3.73 -11.14
N GLN A 84 8.49 4.03 -12.10
CA GLN A 84 8.74 3.76 -13.53
C GLN A 84 8.76 5.02 -14.41
N ARG A 85 9.34 6.13 -13.91
CA ARG A 85 9.60 7.30 -14.77
C ARG A 85 11.01 7.90 -14.68
N VAL A 86 11.94 7.25 -13.98
CA VAL A 86 13.32 7.77 -13.83
C VAL A 86 14.40 6.79 -14.33
N ILE A 87 14.10 5.51 -14.59
CA ILE A 87 15.16 4.51 -14.86
C ILE A 87 15.34 4.19 -16.36
N THR A 88 14.42 4.56 -17.26
CA THR A 88 14.50 4.16 -18.70
C THR A 88 14.67 5.31 -19.68
N SER A 89 15.70 6.14 -19.48
CA SER A 89 16.31 6.88 -20.61
C SER A 89 17.78 7.19 -20.34
N ALA A 90 18.59 6.14 -20.21
CA ALA A 90 20.00 6.23 -20.53
C ALA A 90 20.22 5.55 -21.90
N PRO A 91 20.45 6.29 -22.99
CA PRO A 91 21.06 5.71 -24.17
C PRO A 91 22.56 5.56 -23.90
N THR A 92 22.98 4.36 -23.51
CA THR A 92 24.38 3.96 -23.57
C THR A 92 24.75 3.51 -24.99
N SER A 93 25.66 4.28 -25.58
CA SER A 93 26.81 3.82 -26.38
C SER A 93 26.60 3.48 -27.87
N SER A 94 27.19 4.33 -28.72
CA SER A 94 27.88 3.89 -29.94
C SER A 94 29.27 4.51 -30.01
N ALA A 95 30.18 3.99 -29.17
CA ALA A 95 31.61 4.10 -29.41
C ALA A 95 32.01 2.93 -30.32
N THR A 96 32.21 3.22 -31.61
CA THR A 96 32.80 2.26 -32.55
C THR A 96 34.32 2.40 -32.52
N SER A 97 34.93 1.23 -32.42
CA SER A 97 36.32 0.79 -32.23
C SER A 97 37.35 1.14 -33.32
N GLY A 98 38.63 1.22 -32.89
CA GLY A 98 39.86 0.86 -33.63
C GLY A 98 40.81 2.04 -33.86
N GLY A 99 41.95 2.23 -33.17
CA GLY A 99 43.15 1.36 -33.03
C GLY A 99 44.22 1.84 -34.05
N GLY A 100 45.51 2.07 -33.82
CA GLY A 100 46.48 1.95 -32.72
C GLY A 100 47.91 2.03 -33.33
N GLY A 101 48.92 2.44 -32.54
CA GLY A 101 50.38 2.35 -32.84
C GLY A 101 51.01 3.63 -33.38
N GLY A 102 52.14 4.16 -32.91
CA GLY A 102 53.25 3.61 -32.15
C GLY A 102 54.55 3.91 -32.91
N GLY A 103 55.42 4.77 -32.36
CA GLY A 103 56.71 5.18 -32.95
C GLY A 103 57.18 6.51 -32.41
#